data_AF-A0A5E8V5V8-F1
#
_entry.id   AF-A0A5E8V5V8-F1
#
_cell.length_a   1.000
_cell.length_b   1.000
_cell.length_c   1.000
_cell.angle_alpha   90.00
_cell.angle_beta   90.00
_cell.angle_gamma   90.00
#
_symmetry.space_group_name_H-M   'P 1'
#
loop_
_entity.id
_entity.type
_entity.pdbx_description
1 polymer ?
#
loop_
_entity_poly.entity_id
_entity_poly.type
_entity_poly.pdbx_seq_one_letter_code
_entity_poly.pdbx_strand_id
1 'polypeptide(L)'
;MTDEFTPLTVQDYVSQALTTDQRSDGGSLTFPLLGLFGETGSLLSEVKKKQRDRASYLGYASAVVEELGDVLWYLTAFAARGGLSLGDIAGNLDRGYADWQRAADGPLSFASLQPPIMTRRAEPTQAFEKTLLQLAGEVGLLMTDHEAGRLTNNQAALAGRLVAIMRTLIQAANEAGVTLEAAAVKNLGKIFDRWPRERIYPAPLDESAEAEEKLPRDLYVDVFERKVRGQTYVFQRCNGLNIGDRLTDNAMTADDYRFHDVFHYAYVAVLTWSPVIRALFRLKRKSDPKIDEAQDGARATLIEEGVATWIFGQAAALNLFADVKTGELPFDMLKHVRQFVAGYEAEQLPLWLWEEAILQGYAAFRFLREHRRGRLHIDTNNRRLTIEKLS
;
A
#
# COMPACT_ATOMS: atom_id res chain seq x y z
N MET A 1 7.31 30.77 -2.06
CA MET A 1 7.95 30.64 -0.75
C MET A 1 8.92 29.48 -0.89
N THR A 2 10.22 29.72 -0.72
CA THR A 2 11.19 28.64 -0.61
C THR A 2 10.88 27.92 0.69
N ASP A 3 10.29 26.73 0.62
CA ASP A 3 10.21 25.84 1.79
C ASP A 3 11.63 25.66 2.31
N GLU A 4 11.93 26.21 3.49
CA GLU A 4 13.17 25.91 4.19
C GLU A 4 13.15 24.42 4.53
N PHE A 5 14.08 23.67 3.92
CA PHE A 5 14.27 22.27 4.24
C PHE A 5 14.58 22.13 5.73
N THR A 6 13.64 21.55 6.47
CA THR A 6 13.82 21.23 7.89
C THR A 6 14.10 19.72 7.98
N PRO A 7 15.26 19.30 8.52
CA PRO A 7 15.57 17.89 8.72
C PRO A 7 14.49 17.18 9.55
N LEU A 8 14.16 15.95 9.18
CA LEU A 8 13.16 15.16 9.90
C LEU A 8 13.74 14.75 11.26
N THR A 9 13.09 15.17 12.34
CA THR A 9 13.47 14.73 13.68
C THR A 9 13.03 13.28 13.92
N VAL A 10 13.80 12.54 14.73
CA VAL A 10 13.43 11.18 15.14
C VAL A 10 12.09 11.21 15.88
N GLN A 11 11.85 12.25 16.69
CA GLN A 11 10.60 12.40 17.44
C GLN A 11 9.40 12.67 16.53
N ASP A 12 9.55 13.52 15.51
CA ASP A 12 8.49 13.77 14.53
C ASP A 12 8.13 12.51 13.76
N TYR A 13 9.13 11.72 13.35
CA TYR A 13 8.90 10.43 12.72
C TYR A 13 8.16 9.48 13.65
N VAL A 14 8.60 9.34 14.91
CA VAL A 14 7.93 8.48 15.91
C VAL A 14 6.47 8.90 16.09
N SER A 15 6.20 10.19 16.25
CA SER A 15 4.84 10.73 16.43
C SER A 15 3.92 10.43 15.23
N GLN A 16 4.49 10.32 14.04
CA GLN A 16 3.77 10.05 12.80
C GLN A 16 3.60 8.56 12.57
N ALA A 17 4.70 7.80 12.60
CA ALA A 17 4.72 6.37 12.39
C ALA A 17 3.79 5.63 13.35
N LEU A 18 3.79 5.99 14.63
CA LEU A 18 2.95 5.31 15.63
C LEU A 18 1.45 5.53 15.44
N THR A 19 1.00 6.56 14.70
CA THR A 19 -0.42 6.69 14.34
C THR A 19 -0.90 5.63 13.34
N THR A 20 0.04 4.91 12.71
CA THR A 20 -0.27 3.84 11.75
C THR A 20 -0.17 2.45 12.36
N ASP A 21 0.30 2.31 13.60
CA ASP A 21 0.28 1.05 14.34
C ASP A 21 -1.16 0.67 14.71
N GLN A 22 -1.82 -0.15 13.88
CA GLN A 22 -3.23 -0.52 14.03
C GLN A 22 -3.51 -1.42 15.25
N ARG A 23 -2.48 -2.03 15.87
CA ARG A 23 -2.61 -2.93 17.04
C ARG A 23 -3.70 -4.00 16.91
N SER A 24 -3.91 -4.53 15.71
CA SER A 24 -4.88 -5.60 15.43
C SER A 24 -4.62 -6.88 16.22
N ASP A 25 -3.41 -7.02 16.77
CA ASP A 25 -2.94 -8.11 17.61
C ASP A 25 -3.16 -7.88 19.13
N GLY A 26 -3.93 -6.86 19.50
CA GLY A 26 -4.18 -6.51 20.91
C GLY A 26 -2.99 -5.84 21.61
N GLY A 27 -2.00 -5.34 20.85
CA GLY A 27 -0.83 -4.66 21.39
C GLY A 27 0.30 -5.59 21.86
N SER A 28 0.36 -6.82 21.38
CA SER A 28 1.43 -7.78 21.70
C SER A 28 2.80 -7.28 21.24
N LEU A 29 3.86 -7.59 21.99
CA LEU A 29 5.23 -7.36 21.51
C LEU A 29 5.64 -8.32 20.40
N THR A 30 5.00 -9.49 20.32
CA THR A 30 5.36 -10.54 19.36
C THR A 30 5.11 -10.11 17.92
N PHE A 31 4.01 -9.40 17.63
CA PHE A 31 3.68 -9.00 16.27
C PHE A 31 4.71 -8.08 15.61
N PRO A 32 5.07 -6.91 16.19
CA PRO A 32 6.09 -6.06 15.58
C PRO A 32 7.48 -6.70 15.57
N LEU A 33 7.75 -7.65 16.47
CA LEU A 33 8.99 -8.43 16.45
C LEU A 33 9.07 -9.39 15.25
N LEU A 34 7.96 -10.07 14.92
CA LEU A 34 7.88 -10.89 13.71
C LEU A 34 8.09 -10.04 12.44
N GLY A 35 7.49 -8.85 12.42
CA GLY A 35 7.71 -7.87 11.35
C GLY A 35 9.17 -7.42 11.26
N LEU A 36 9.77 -7.00 12.38
CA LEU A 36 11.18 -6.58 12.41
C LEU A 36 12.13 -7.64 11.86
N PHE A 37 11.92 -8.91 12.24
CA PHE A 37 12.69 -10.03 11.70
C PHE A 37 12.43 -10.25 10.21
N GLY A 38 11.17 -10.21 9.79
CA GLY A 38 10.76 -10.34 8.39
C GLY A 38 11.45 -9.31 7.48
N GLU A 39 11.37 -8.02 7.82
CA GLU A 39 11.94 -6.95 7.00
C GLU A 39 13.47 -6.92 7.03
N THR A 40 14.09 -7.35 8.14
CA THR A 40 15.53 -7.59 8.16
C THR A 40 15.92 -8.71 7.19
N GLY A 41 15.09 -9.75 7.07
CA GLY A 41 15.24 -10.82 6.09
C GLY A 41 14.99 -10.36 4.63
N SER A 42 14.04 -9.45 4.42
CA SER A 42 13.80 -8.79 3.12
C SER A 42 15.03 -7.99 2.68
N LEU A 43 15.62 -7.21 3.58
CA LEU A 43 16.87 -6.46 3.33
C LEU A 43 18.04 -7.38 2.94
N LEU A 44 18.22 -8.51 3.63
CA LEU A 44 19.19 -9.56 3.24
C LEU A 44 18.90 -10.15 1.86
N SER A 45 17.61 -10.33 1.54
CA SER A 45 17.18 -10.86 0.25
C SER A 45 17.50 -9.91 -0.91
N GLU A 46 17.43 -8.60 -0.71
CA GLU A 46 17.80 -7.61 -1.72
C GLU A 46 19.30 -7.63 -2.05
N VAL A 47 20.15 -7.80 -1.04
CA VAL A 47 21.60 -7.96 -1.26
C VAL A 47 21.90 -9.24 -2.05
N LYS A 48 21.28 -10.35 -1.65
CA LYS A 48 21.41 -11.64 -2.37
C LYS A 48 20.97 -11.53 -3.82
N LYS A 49 19.82 -10.89 -4.10
CA LYS A 49 19.30 -10.67 -5.46
C LYS A 49 20.30 -9.86 -6.30
N LYS A 50 20.83 -8.76 -5.76
CA LYS A 50 21.82 -7.91 -6.45
C LYS A 50 23.12 -8.64 -6.78
N GLN A 51 23.59 -9.51 -5.88
CA GLN A 51 24.77 -10.34 -6.13
C GLN A 51 24.55 -11.37 -7.25
N ARG A 52 23.38 -12.00 -7.28
CA ARG A 52 23.02 -13.01 -8.29
C ARG A 52 22.82 -12.38 -9.66
N ASP A 53 22.11 -11.25 -9.72
CA ASP A 53 21.58 -10.66 -10.95
C ASP A 53 22.28 -9.31 -11.26
N ARG A 54 23.61 -9.34 -11.48
CA ARG A 54 24.46 -8.14 -11.61
C ARG A 54 24.04 -7.17 -12.73
N ALA A 55 23.44 -7.67 -13.81
CA ALA A 55 23.14 -6.88 -15.02
C ALA A 55 21.78 -6.17 -15.01
N SER A 56 20.83 -6.54 -14.13
CA SER A 56 19.41 -6.16 -14.27
C SER A 56 18.84 -5.36 -13.10
N TYR A 57 19.60 -5.12 -12.05
CA TYR A 57 19.06 -4.47 -10.86
C TYR A 57 19.16 -2.94 -10.93
N LEU A 58 18.23 -2.31 -11.65
CA LEU A 58 18.02 -0.86 -11.75
C LEU A 58 17.38 -0.22 -10.51
N GLY A 59 16.78 -1.01 -9.60
CA GLY A 59 16.04 -0.52 -8.43
C GLY A 59 16.73 -0.59 -7.06
N TYR A 60 18.01 -0.96 -6.98
CA TYR A 60 18.61 -1.53 -5.75
C TYR A 60 18.58 -0.56 -4.59
N ALA A 61 18.97 0.68 -4.86
CA ALA A 61 18.90 1.74 -3.87
C ALA A 61 17.46 1.98 -3.40
N SER A 62 16.46 1.96 -4.29
CA SER A 62 15.06 2.18 -3.90
C SER A 62 14.52 1.05 -3.03
N ALA A 63 14.86 -0.20 -3.34
CA ALA A 63 14.48 -1.35 -2.54
C ALA A 63 15.15 -1.29 -1.15
N VAL A 64 16.47 -1.06 -1.08
CA VAL A 64 17.18 -0.91 0.20
C VAL A 64 16.60 0.21 1.05
N VAL A 65 16.27 1.37 0.47
CA VAL A 65 15.59 2.47 1.18
C VAL A 65 14.23 2.03 1.73
N GLU A 66 13.48 1.21 0.98
CA GLU A 66 12.19 0.68 1.42
C GLU A 66 12.34 -0.24 2.63
N GLU A 67 13.21 -1.24 2.52
CA GLU A 67 13.43 -2.24 3.55
C GLU A 67 14.01 -1.62 4.83
N LEU A 68 14.96 -0.68 4.70
CA LEU A 68 15.47 0.08 5.85
C LEU A 68 14.36 0.88 6.55
N GLY A 69 13.43 1.44 5.78
CA GLY A 69 12.28 2.17 6.31
C GLY A 69 11.32 1.27 7.09
N ASP A 70 11.15 0.03 6.64
CA ASP A 70 10.26 -0.93 7.30
C ASP A 70 10.88 -1.53 8.56
N VAL A 71 12.17 -1.84 8.52
CA VAL A 71 12.95 -2.18 9.71
C VAL A 71 12.86 -1.06 10.75
N LEU A 72 13.00 0.20 10.33
CA LEU A 72 12.87 1.36 11.21
C LEU A 72 11.46 1.49 11.81
N TRP A 73 10.42 1.26 11.02
CA TRP A 73 9.04 1.32 11.49
C TRP A 73 8.74 0.24 12.52
N TYR A 74 9.12 -1.02 12.27
CA TYR A 74 8.92 -2.11 13.23
C TYR A 74 9.78 -1.94 14.48
N LEU A 75 11.01 -1.44 14.36
CA LEU A 75 11.84 -1.09 15.52
C LEU A 75 11.15 -0.03 16.39
N THR A 76 10.55 0.98 15.76
CA THR A 76 9.80 2.05 16.44
C THR A 76 8.56 1.49 17.14
N ALA A 77 7.76 0.67 16.46
CA ALA A 77 6.56 0.05 17.02
C ALA A 77 6.90 -0.89 18.19
N PHE A 78 7.92 -1.73 18.05
CA PHE A 78 8.37 -2.64 19.09
C PHE A 78 8.89 -1.87 20.32
N ALA A 79 9.72 -0.84 20.12
CA ALA A 79 10.20 0.01 21.20
C ALA A 79 9.04 0.65 21.97
N ALA A 80 8.08 1.26 21.25
CA ALA A 80 6.93 1.94 21.84
C ALA A 80 6.06 0.99 22.68
N ARG A 81 5.77 -0.21 22.16
CA ARG A 81 5.03 -1.24 22.90
C ARG A 81 5.81 -1.77 24.11
N GLY A 82 7.14 -1.70 24.09
CA GLY A 82 8.03 -2.03 25.20
C GLY A 82 8.28 -0.90 26.20
N GLY A 83 7.61 0.26 26.06
CA GLY A 83 7.76 1.40 26.96
C GLY A 83 9.04 2.24 26.75
N LEU A 84 9.64 2.16 25.56
CA LEU A 84 10.79 2.98 25.14
C LEU A 84 10.44 3.79 23.89
N SER A 85 11.07 4.94 23.71
CA SER A 85 10.97 5.69 22.44
C SER A 85 12.19 5.39 21.56
N LEU A 86 12.01 5.39 20.23
CA LEU A 86 13.14 5.38 19.30
C LEU A 86 14.06 6.60 19.54
N GLY A 87 13.48 7.75 19.95
CA GLY A 87 14.25 8.93 20.34
C GLY A 87 15.19 8.65 21.52
N ASP A 88 14.72 7.91 22.54
CA ASP A 88 15.57 7.50 23.66
C ASP A 88 16.69 6.57 23.16
N ILE A 89 16.36 5.59 22.31
CA ILE A 89 17.34 4.63 21.78
C ILE A 89 18.42 5.35 20.97
N ALA A 90 18.02 6.25 20.07
CA ALA A 90 18.93 7.01 19.21
C ALA A 90 19.76 8.05 20.00
N GLY A 91 19.22 8.61 21.08
CA GLY A 91 19.96 9.55 21.96
C GLY A 91 20.97 8.87 22.89
N ASN A 92 20.86 7.56 23.10
CA ASN A 92 21.71 6.78 24.01
C ASN A 92 22.66 5.82 23.29
N LEU A 93 22.96 6.07 22.01
CA LEU A 93 23.81 5.20 21.21
C LEU A 93 25.22 5.01 21.76
N ASP A 94 25.75 5.82 22.68
CA ASP A 94 27.08 5.62 23.29
C ASP A 94 27.04 5.44 24.81
N ARG A 95 25.85 5.21 25.37
CA ARG A 95 25.61 5.19 26.82
C ARG A 95 25.21 3.81 27.31
N GLY A 96 25.60 3.50 28.55
CA GLY A 96 25.05 2.37 29.28
C GLY A 96 23.68 2.72 29.89
N TYR A 97 22.90 1.72 30.27
CA TYR A 97 21.58 1.95 30.86
C TYR A 97 21.62 2.67 32.22
N ALA A 98 22.74 2.59 32.94
CA ALA A 98 22.95 3.32 34.19
C ALA A 98 22.91 4.85 34.00
N ASP A 99 23.32 5.34 32.83
CA ASP A 99 23.35 6.76 32.46
C ASP A 99 22.28 7.10 31.41
N TRP A 100 21.20 6.29 31.36
CA TRP A 100 20.13 6.42 30.37
C TRP A 100 19.41 7.77 30.49
N GLN A 101 19.36 8.51 29.39
CA GLN A 101 18.62 9.76 29.30
C GLN A 101 17.34 9.55 28.52
N ARG A 102 16.22 10.04 29.05
CA ARG A 102 15.03 10.23 28.20
C ARG A 102 15.33 11.35 27.23
N ALA A 103 14.97 11.16 25.97
CA ALA A 103 15.07 12.22 24.97
C ALA A 103 14.30 13.43 25.51
N ALA A 104 15.00 14.54 25.74
CA ALA A 104 14.35 15.82 25.92
C ALA A 104 13.65 16.20 24.60
N ASP A 105 12.70 17.14 24.64
CA ASP A 105 12.22 17.82 23.44
C ASP A 105 13.40 18.57 22.80
N GLY A 106 14.18 17.87 21.99
CA GLY A 106 15.41 18.34 21.36
C GLY A 106 15.48 17.82 19.92
N PRO A 107 16.20 18.51 19.01
CA PRO A 107 16.08 18.32 17.57
C PRO A 107 17.00 17.18 17.07
N LEU A 108 16.98 16.01 17.70
CA LEU A 108 17.74 14.86 17.18
C LEU A 108 17.16 14.48 15.82
N SER A 109 17.85 14.85 14.75
CA SER A 109 17.45 14.55 13.37
C SER A 109 18.06 13.24 12.89
N PHE A 110 17.39 12.56 11.96
CA PHE A 110 18.00 11.41 11.29
C PHE A 110 19.33 11.77 10.63
N ALA A 111 19.42 12.97 10.06
CA ALA A 111 20.66 13.49 9.48
C ALA A 111 21.81 13.54 10.50
N SER A 112 21.53 13.84 11.78
CA SER A 112 22.56 13.87 12.83
C SER A 112 23.09 12.49 13.26
N LEU A 113 22.39 11.42 12.89
CA LEU A 113 22.79 10.03 13.22
C LEU A 113 23.81 9.45 12.23
N GLN A 114 24.10 10.15 11.13
CA GLN A 114 24.93 9.67 10.05
C GLN A 114 25.98 10.71 9.62
N PRO A 115 27.06 10.30 8.95
CA PRO A 115 28.04 11.23 8.40
C PRO A 115 27.39 12.24 7.43
N PRO A 116 27.86 13.50 7.40
CA PRO A 116 27.26 14.55 6.56
C PRO A 116 27.43 14.29 5.05
N ILE A 117 28.45 13.51 4.67
CA ILE A 117 28.71 13.13 3.27
C ILE A 117 28.66 11.62 3.18
N MET A 118 27.64 11.12 2.48
CA MET A 118 27.44 9.71 2.20
C MET A 118 27.99 9.37 0.82
N THR A 119 28.86 8.38 0.74
CA THR A 119 29.34 7.90 -0.56
C THR A 119 28.28 6.99 -1.16
N ARG A 120 27.63 7.43 -2.24
CA ARG A 120 26.66 6.61 -2.97
C ARG A 120 27.34 5.37 -3.51
N ARG A 121 26.76 4.20 -3.25
CA ARG A 121 27.25 2.92 -3.79
C ARG A 121 26.20 2.30 -4.70
N ALA A 122 26.66 1.79 -5.84
CA ALA A 122 25.82 1.07 -6.80
C ALA A 122 25.82 -0.45 -6.56
N GLU A 123 26.78 -0.94 -5.77
CA GLU A 123 26.99 -2.35 -5.47
C GLU A 123 27.15 -2.57 -3.96
N PRO A 124 26.61 -3.68 -3.41
CA PRO A 124 26.88 -4.08 -2.03
C PRO A 124 28.35 -4.39 -1.85
N THR A 125 28.91 -3.99 -0.71
CA THR A 125 30.27 -4.36 -0.32
C THR A 125 30.26 -5.51 0.68
N GLN A 126 31.38 -6.22 0.79
CA GLN A 126 31.54 -7.27 1.80
C GLN A 126 31.34 -6.75 3.24
N ALA A 127 31.70 -5.48 3.49
CA ALA A 127 31.43 -4.83 4.77
C ALA A 127 29.91 -4.71 5.01
N PHE A 128 29.16 -4.20 4.02
CA PHE A 128 27.71 -4.09 4.10
C PHE A 128 27.04 -5.44 4.34
N GLU A 129 27.46 -6.47 3.62
CA GLU A 129 26.97 -7.84 3.82
C GLU A 129 27.20 -8.34 5.25
N LYS A 130 28.41 -8.14 5.78
CA LYS A 130 28.74 -8.52 7.16
C LYS A 130 27.87 -7.77 8.16
N THR A 131 27.64 -6.48 7.95
CA THR A 131 26.80 -5.65 8.82
C THR A 131 25.34 -6.09 8.77
N LEU A 132 24.81 -6.49 7.62
CA LEU A 132 23.45 -7.06 7.55
C LEU A 132 23.32 -8.41 8.25
N LEU A 133 24.33 -9.28 8.15
CA LEU A 133 24.36 -10.52 8.92
C LEU A 133 24.39 -10.25 10.43
N GLN A 134 25.14 -9.22 10.85
CA GLN A 134 25.14 -8.78 12.25
C GLN A 134 23.77 -8.23 12.65
N LEU A 135 23.12 -7.41 11.82
CA LEU A 135 21.79 -6.86 12.09
C LEU A 135 20.77 -7.99 12.30
N ALA A 136 20.76 -8.99 11.41
CA ALA A 136 19.91 -10.16 11.55
C ALA A 136 20.23 -10.97 12.83
N GLY A 137 21.51 -11.06 13.20
CA GLY A 137 21.94 -11.64 14.46
C GLY A 137 21.38 -10.91 15.68
N GLU A 138 21.47 -9.57 15.72
CA GLU A 138 20.94 -8.76 16.82
C GLU A 138 19.41 -8.88 16.95
N VAL A 139 18.69 -8.87 15.82
CA VAL A 139 17.23 -9.09 15.82
C VAL A 139 16.89 -10.52 16.26
N GLY A 140 17.66 -11.53 15.84
CA GLY A 140 17.48 -12.91 16.31
C GLY A 140 17.73 -13.08 17.81
N LEU A 141 18.71 -12.36 18.37
CA LEU A 141 18.96 -12.34 19.81
C LEU A 141 17.81 -11.67 20.57
N LEU A 142 17.26 -10.57 20.03
CA LEU A 142 16.05 -9.94 20.57
C LEU A 142 14.88 -10.93 20.59
N MET A 143 14.67 -11.70 19.53
CA MET A 143 13.64 -12.75 19.49
C MET A 143 13.86 -13.83 20.55
N THR A 144 15.09 -14.32 20.66
CA THR A 144 15.45 -15.35 21.65
C THR A 144 15.23 -14.85 23.08
N ASP A 145 15.54 -13.59 23.35
CA ASP A 145 15.33 -12.97 24.66
C ASP A 145 13.84 -12.74 24.98
N HIS A 146 13.04 -12.35 23.97
CA HIS A 146 11.60 -12.20 24.08
C HIS A 146 10.91 -13.54 24.38
N GLU A 147 11.21 -14.57 23.60
CA GLU A 147 10.64 -15.91 23.77
C GLU A 147 10.96 -16.49 25.16
N ALA A 148 12.19 -16.28 25.64
CA ALA A 148 12.61 -16.74 26.96
C ALA A 148 12.11 -15.85 28.13
N GLY A 149 11.32 -14.81 27.86
CA GLY A 149 10.82 -13.88 28.89
C GLY A 149 11.90 -13.01 29.54
N ARG A 150 13.11 -12.93 28.98
CA ARG A 150 14.23 -12.17 29.55
C ARG A 150 14.04 -10.65 29.47
N LEU A 151 13.16 -10.19 28.58
CA LEU A 151 12.83 -8.78 28.38
C LEU A 151 11.66 -8.32 29.28
N THR A 152 10.88 -9.26 29.82
CA THR A 152 9.71 -8.97 30.65
C THR A 152 10.15 -8.29 31.95
N ASN A 153 9.61 -7.10 32.21
CA ASN A 153 9.98 -6.26 33.37
C ASN A 153 11.49 -5.94 33.45
N ASN A 154 12.21 -6.00 32.32
CA ASN A 154 13.64 -5.75 32.26
C ASN A 154 13.97 -4.72 31.17
N GLN A 155 13.65 -3.46 31.47
CA GLN A 155 13.82 -2.35 30.54
C GLN A 155 15.30 -2.12 30.16
N ALA A 156 16.24 -2.47 31.04
CA ALA A 156 17.68 -2.39 30.76
C ALA A 156 18.11 -3.37 29.66
N ALA A 157 17.68 -4.63 29.76
CA ALA A 157 17.97 -5.63 28.73
C ALA A 157 17.32 -5.28 27.39
N LEU A 158 16.06 -4.82 27.43
CA LEU A 158 15.35 -4.35 26.24
C LEU A 158 16.10 -3.18 25.58
N ALA A 159 16.42 -2.14 26.34
CA ALA A 159 17.17 -0.98 25.84
C ALA A 159 18.51 -1.39 25.21
N GLY A 160 19.25 -2.29 25.87
CA GLY A 160 20.52 -2.81 25.35
C GLY A 160 20.38 -3.48 23.98
N ARG A 161 19.34 -4.31 23.78
CA ARG A 161 19.07 -4.94 22.48
C ARG A 161 18.68 -3.94 21.41
N LEU A 162 17.80 -2.99 21.73
CA LEU A 162 17.34 -2.01 20.76
C LEU A 162 18.45 -1.02 20.36
N VAL A 163 19.34 -0.64 21.28
CA VAL A 163 20.53 0.15 20.97
C VAL A 163 21.48 -0.61 20.05
N ALA A 164 21.71 -1.90 20.29
CA ALA A 164 22.55 -2.72 19.42
C ALA A 164 21.99 -2.77 17.98
N ILE A 165 20.69 -3.04 17.85
CA ILE A 165 19.99 -3.03 16.55
C ILE A 165 20.09 -1.66 15.88
N MET A 166 19.84 -0.56 16.59
CA MET A 166 19.89 0.80 16.02
C MET A 166 21.30 1.17 15.53
N ARG A 167 22.36 0.84 16.30
CA ARG A 167 23.75 1.04 15.87
C ARG A 167 24.06 0.29 14.58
N THR A 168 23.69 -0.99 14.52
CA THR A 168 23.95 -1.82 13.33
C THR A 168 23.11 -1.36 12.13
N LEU A 169 21.88 -0.88 12.34
CA LEU A 169 21.03 -0.30 11.31
C LEU A 169 21.64 0.98 10.72
N ILE A 170 22.15 1.89 11.58
CA ILE A 170 22.86 3.11 11.16
C ILE A 170 24.09 2.72 10.33
N GLN A 171 24.89 1.76 10.81
CA GLN A 171 26.07 1.29 10.09
C GLN A 171 25.69 0.68 8.73
N ALA A 172 24.64 -0.13 8.66
CA ALA A 172 24.15 -0.71 7.42
C ALA A 172 23.73 0.38 6.42
N ALA A 173 22.96 1.37 6.86
CA ALA A 173 22.56 2.50 6.03
C ALA A 173 23.77 3.30 5.51
N ASN A 174 24.76 3.55 6.38
CA ASN A 174 26.03 4.19 6.03
C ASN A 174 26.78 3.43 4.93
N GLU A 175 26.92 2.12 5.08
CA GLU A 175 27.66 1.28 4.14
C GLU A 175 26.91 1.07 2.81
N ALA A 176 25.57 1.15 2.83
CA ALA A 176 24.72 1.16 1.64
C ALA A 176 24.74 2.49 0.88
N GLY A 177 25.25 3.57 1.49
CA GLY A 177 25.18 4.91 0.90
C GLY A 177 23.76 5.48 0.88
N VAL A 178 22.93 5.10 1.85
CA VAL A 178 21.53 5.52 2.01
C VAL A 178 21.35 6.24 3.34
N THR A 179 20.61 7.35 3.35
CA THR A 179 20.27 8.02 4.61
C THR A 179 19.04 7.37 5.25
N LEU A 180 19.07 7.22 6.57
CA LEU A 180 17.90 6.87 7.38
C LEU A 180 16.81 7.91 7.27
N GLU A 181 17.16 9.18 7.02
CA GLU A 181 16.15 10.22 6.74
C GLU A 181 15.37 9.90 5.46
N ALA A 182 16.03 9.49 4.38
CA ALA A 182 15.34 9.09 3.15
C ALA A 182 14.47 7.84 3.37
N ALA A 183 14.98 6.86 4.14
CA ALA A 183 14.21 5.68 4.52
C ALA A 183 12.97 6.03 5.36
N ALA A 184 13.13 6.90 6.35
CA ALA A 184 12.06 7.40 7.21
C ALA A 184 11.01 8.18 6.41
N VAL A 185 11.42 9.13 5.56
CA VAL A 185 10.52 9.90 4.69
C VAL A 185 9.76 8.98 3.72
N LYS A 186 10.45 8.03 3.07
CA LYS A 186 9.82 7.05 2.17
C LYS A 186 8.81 6.19 2.95
N ASN A 187 9.17 5.76 4.16
CA ASN A 187 8.28 4.97 5.02
C ASN A 187 7.04 5.79 5.43
N LEU A 188 7.18 7.06 5.85
CA LEU A 188 6.03 7.94 6.17
C LEU A 188 5.09 8.09 4.96
N GLY A 189 5.63 8.35 3.77
CA GLY A 189 4.84 8.41 2.55
C GLY A 189 4.06 7.11 2.31
N LYS A 190 4.73 5.95 2.45
CA LYS A 190 4.10 4.64 2.26
C LYS A 190 3.02 4.31 3.28
N ILE A 191 3.28 4.53 4.57
CA ILE A 191 2.33 4.17 5.63
C ILE A 191 1.09 5.08 5.61
N PHE A 192 1.23 6.38 5.29
CA PHE A 192 0.09 7.29 5.20
C PHE A 192 -0.70 7.16 3.90
N ASP A 193 -0.07 6.67 2.85
CA ASP A 193 -0.75 6.26 1.62
C ASP A 193 -1.71 5.07 1.85
N ARG A 194 -1.43 4.23 2.86
CA ARG A 194 -2.29 3.11 3.27
C ARG A 194 -3.21 3.43 4.45
N TRP A 195 -2.70 4.11 5.47
CA TRP A 195 -3.38 4.45 6.73
C TRP A 195 -3.22 5.94 7.02
N PRO A 196 -3.92 6.82 6.29
CA PRO A 196 -3.83 8.26 6.52
C PRO A 196 -4.47 8.64 7.87
N ARG A 197 -4.01 9.74 8.46
CA ARG A 197 -4.65 10.33 9.65
C ARG A 197 -6.07 10.81 9.36
N GLU A 198 -6.24 11.40 8.19
CA GLU A 198 -7.52 11.87 7.67
C GLU A 198 -7.65 11.43 6.21
N ARG A 199 -8.80 10.84 5.87
CA ARG A 199 -9.10 10.45 4.49
C ARG A 199 -9.62 11.64 3.71
N ILE A 200 -8.71 12.32 3.03
CA ILE A 200 -9.05 13.43 2.13
C ILE A 200 -9.15 12.84 0.72
N TYR A 201 -10.37 12.79 0.19
CA TYR A 201 -10.59 12.35 -1.19
C TYR A 201 -9.97 13.35 -2.18
N PRO A 202 -9.18 12.89 -3.16
CA PRO A 202 -8.64 13.77 -4.19
C PRO A 202 -9.76 14.35 -5.05
N ALA A 203 -9.46 15.43 -5.79
CA ALA A 203 -10.36 15.96 -6.80
C ALA A 203 -10.65 14.88 -7.89
N PRO A 204 -11.82 14.91 -8.55
CA PRO A 204 -12.08 14.04 -9.68
C PRO A 204 -11.01 14.14 -10.76
N LEU A 205 -10.59 13.01 -11.33
CA LEU A 205 -9.51 12.99 -12.34
C LEU A 205 -9.88 13.71 -13.66
N ASP A 206 -11.18 13.91 -13.90
CA ASP A 206 -11.70 14.64 -15.05
C ASP A 206 -12.31 15.99 -14.70
N GLU A 207 -11.95 16.56 -13.54
CA GLU A 207 -12.48 17.85 -13.09
C GLU A 207 -12.24 18.95 -14.14
N SER A 208 -11.10 18.93 -14.82
CA SER A 208 -10.73 19.89 -15.87
C SER A 208 -11.17 19.50 -17.29
N ALA A 209 -11.83 18.36 -17.48
CA ALA A 209 -12.29 17.94 -18.80
C ALA A 209 -13.51 18.75 -19.27
N GLU A 210 -13.79 18.73 -20.57
CA GLU A 210 -15.02 19.28 -21.14
C GLU A 210 -16.25 18.58 -20.56
N ALA A 211 -17.38 19.29 -20.45
CA ALA A 211 -18.58 18.79 -19.76
C ALA A 211 -19.11 17.48 -20.37
N GLU A 212 -19.06 17.35 -21.70
CA GLU A 212 -19.48 16.18 -22.46
C GLU A 212 -18.49 15.00 -22.40
N GLU A 213 -17.33 15.20 -21.77
CA GLU A 213 -16.28 14.17 -21.60
C GLU A 213 -16.10 13.77 -20.13
N LYS A 214 -16.87 14.36 -19.21
CA LYS A 214 -16.89 13.98 -17.79
C LYS A 214 -17.72 12.73 -17.57
N LEU A 215 -17.24 11.83 -16.70
CA LEU A 215 -18.04 10.71 -16.22
C LEU A 215 -19.25 11.24 -15.41
N PRO A 216 -20.45 10.65 -15.56
CA PRO A 216 -21.63 11.05 -14.80
C PRO A 216 -21.37 10.97 -13.29
N ARG A 217 -21.77 12.01 -12.55
CA ARG A 217 -21.58 12.05 -11.10
C ARG A 217 -22.62 11.25 -10.31
N ASP A 218 -23.79 11.05 -10.90
CA ASP A 218 -24.90 10.26 -10.37
C ASP A 218 -25.44 9.39 -11.51
N LEU A 219 -25.40 8.06 -11.35
CA LEU A 219 -25.75 7.11 -12.41
C LEU A 219 -26.38 5.84 -11.84
N TYR A 220 -27.39 5.33 -12.55
CA TYR A 220 -28.03 4.05 -12.22
C TYR A 220 -27.85 3.04 -13.35
N VAL A 221 -27.43 1.82 -13.00
CA VAL A 221 -27.26 0.72 -13.95
C VAL A 221 -27.97 -0.52 -13.43
N ASP A 222 -28.94 -1.00 -14.20
CA ASP A 222 -29.62 -2.26 -13.94
C ASP A 222 -28.78 -3.41 -14.52
N VAL A 223 -28.42 -4.38 -13.69
CA VAL A 223 -27.71 -5.60 -14.09
C VAL A 223 -28.61 -6.80 -13.86
N PHE A 224 -28.79 -7.67 -14.86
CA PHE A 224 -29.68 -8.83 -14.73
C PHE A 224 -29.31 -9.97 -15.69
N GLU A 225 -29.49 -11.22 -15.23
CA GLU A 225 -29.36 -12.40 -16.07
C GLU A 225 -30.59 -12.62 -16.96
N ARG A 226 -30.35 -13.12 -18.18
CA ARG A 226 -31.40 -13.65 -19.05
C ARG A 226 -30.87 -14.82 -19.87
N LYS A 227 -31.70 -15.86 -20.03
CA LYS A 227 -31.40 -16.97 -20.93
C LYS A 227 -31.72 -16.60 -22.38
N VAL A 228 -30.77 -16.81 -23.27
CA VAL A 228 -30.92 -16.64 -24.72
C VAL A 228 -30.48 -17.94 -25.39
N ARG A 229 -31.41 -18.63 -26.06
CA ARG A 229 -31.16 -19.92 -26.73
C ARG A 229 -30.47 -20.96 -25.82
N GLY A 230 -30.90 -21.04 -24.57
CA GLY A 230 -30.39 -22.00 -23.58
C GLY A 230 -29.16 -21.53 -22.81
N GLN A 231 -28.44 -20.50 -23.27
CA GLN A 231 -27.28 -19.94 -22.60
C GLN A 231 -27.66 -18.76 -21.71
N THR A 232 -27.12 -18.70 -20.49
CA THR A 232 -27.30 -17.55 -19.58
C THR A 232 -26.32 -16.43 -19.96
N TYR A 233 -26.83 -15.21 -20.04
CA TYR A 233 -26.04 -14.00 -20.23
C TYR A 233 -26.41 -12.96 -19.18
N VAL A 234 -25.45 -12.13 -18.79
CA VAL A 234 -25.70 -10.88 -18.07
C VAL A 234 -25.92 -9.75 -19.07
N PHE A 235 -26.94 -8.96 -18.80
CA PHE A 235 -27.26 -7.73 -19.51
C PHE A 235 -27.18 -6.55 -18.55
N GLN A 236 -26.81 -5.40 -19.11
CA GLN A 236 -26.74 -4.14 -18.39
C GLN A 236 -27.63 -3.12 -19.08
N ARG A 237 -28.30 -2.28 -18.28
CA ARG A 237 -29.20 -1.24 -18.80
C ARG A 237 -29.04 0.05 -18.02
N CYS A 238 -28.86 1.14 -18.74
CA CYS A 238 -28.80 2.48 -18.19
C CYS A 238 -29.91 3.31 -18.86
N ASN A 239 -30.74 4.00 -18.07
CA ASN A 239 -31.86 4.81 -18.56
C ASN A 239 -32.77 4.08 -19.57
N GLY A 240 -33.05 2.81 -19.33
CA GLY A 240 -33.90 1.99 -20.22
C GLY A 240 -33.19 1.43 -21.47
N LEU A 241 -31.95 1.85 -21.76
CA LEU A 241 -31.17 1.41 -22.91
C LEU A 241 -30.18 0.32 -22.49
N ASN A 242 -30.11 -0.77 -23.25
CA ASN A 242 -29.07 -1.77 -23.03
C ASN A 242 -27.71 -1.16 -23.40
N ILE A 243 -26.72 -1.36 -22.54
CA ILE A 243 -25.35 -0.88 -22.71
C ILE A 243 -24.39 -2.07 -22.74
N GLY A 244 -23.30 -1.91 -23.50
CA GLY A 244 -22.24 -2.91 -23.60
C GLY A 244 -22.67 -4.19 -24.31
N ASP A 245 -21.76 -5.15 -24.34
CA ASP A 245 -22.02 -6.49 -24.83
C ASP A 245 -22.67 -7.35 -23.74
N ARG A 246 -23.40 -8.38 -24.17
CA ARG A 246 -23.91 -9.40 -23.25
C ARG A 246 -22.74 -10.25 -22.73
N LEU A 247 -22.70 -10.49 -21.43
CA LEU A 247 -21.55 -11.12 -20.78
C LEU A 247 -21.83 -12.58 -20.43
N THR A 248 -20.79 -13.41 -20.55
CA THR A 248 -20.74 -14.77 -20.00
C THR A 248 -19.46 -14.91 -19.18
N ASP A 249 -19.31 -16.02 -18.46
CA ASP A 249 -18.11 -16.24 -17.64
C ASP A 249 -16.85 -16.37 -18.50
N ASN A 250 -16.98 -16.72 -19.78
CA ASN A 250 -15.86 -16.97 -20.70
C ASN A 250 -14.81 -17.95 -20.11
N ALA A 251 -15.25 -18.86 -19.25
CA ALA A 251 -14.41 -19.82 -18.54
C ALA A 251 -14.94 -21.25 -18.71
N MET A 252 -14.04 -22.24 -18.57
CA MET A 252 -14.40 -23.67 -18.63
C MET A 252 -15.31 -24.09 -17.47
N THR A 253 -15.09 -23.50 -16.30
CA THR A 253 -15.92 -23.70 -15.10
C THR A 253 -16.59 -22.38 -14.78
N ALA A 254 -17.90 -22.40 -14.55
CA ALA A 254 -18.65 -21.21 -14.19
C ALA A 254 -18.16 -20.66 -12.84
N ASP A 255 -17.77 -19.39 -12.83
CA ASP A 255 -17.24 -18.66 -11.68
C ASP A 255 -17.98 -17.34 -11.42
N ASP A 256 -19.04 -17.08 -12.19
CA ASP A 256 -19.86 -15.88 -12.15
C ASP A 256 -19.10 -14.58 -12.52
N TYR A 257 -17.93 -14.68 -13.17
CA TYR A 257 -17.18 -13.51 -13.66
C TYR A 257 -17.96 -12.68 -14.69
N ARG A 258 -19.07 -13.20 -15.24
CA ARG A 258 -20.02 -12.40 -16.06
C ARG A 258 -20.62 -11.17 -15.36
N PHE A 259 -20.48 -11.04 -14.04
CA PHE A 259 -20.88 -9.85 -13.28
C PHE A 259 -19.74 -8.84 -13.04
N HIS A 260 -18.54 -9.04 -13.59
CA HIS A 260 -17.35 -8.25 -13.25
C HIS A 260 -17.46 -6.74 -13.52
N ASP A 261 -18.33 -6.28 -14.42
CA ASP A 261 -18.49 -4.85 -14.71
C ASP A 261 -18.81 -3.99 -13.47
N VAL A 262 -19.34 -4.58 -12.38
CA VAL A 262 -19.46 -3.89 -11.08
C VAL A 262 -18.14 -3.36 -10.54
N PHE A 263 -17.01 -3.98 -10.87
CA PHE A 263 -15.69 -3.49 -10.49
C PHE A 263 -15.37 -2.18 -11.20
N HIS A 264 -15.64 -2.09 -12.50
CA HIS A 264 -15.44 -0.86 -13.29
C HIS A 264 -16.35 0.27 -12.79
N TYR A 265 -17.61 -0.02 -12.45
CA TYR A 265 -18.49 0.96 -11.82
C TYR A 265 -18.02 1.41 -10.43
N ALA A 266 -17.41 0.52 -9.64
CA ALA A 266 -16.81 0.89 -8.37
C ALA A 266 -15.60 1.82 -8.58
N TYR A 267 -14.79 1.60 -9.62
CA TYR A 267 -13.69 2.49 -9.98
C TYR A 267 -14.20 3.87 -10.43
N VAL A 268 -15.31 3.95 -11.18
CA VAL A 268 -15.97 5.22 -11.47
C VAL A 268 -16.40 5.92 -10.18
N ALA A 269 -17.20 5.25 -9.34
CA ALA A 269 -17.74 5.84 -8.13
C ALA A 269 -16.64 6.35 -7.19
N VAL A 270 -15.64 5.51 -6.91
CA VAL A 270 -14.66 5.76 -5.84
C VAL A 270 -13.40 6.44 -6.38
N LEU A 271 -12.85 5.97 -7.50
CA LEU A 271 -11.58 6.46 -8.05
C LEU A 271 -11.75 7.62 -9.03
N THR A 272 -12.98 7.93 -9.47
CA THR A 272 -13.24 8.84 -10.61
C THR A 272 -12.47 8.42 -11.87
N TRP A 273 -12.18 7.13 -11.99
CA TRP A 273 -11.32 6.56 -13.02
C TRP A 273 -11.95 5.29 -13.59
N SER A 274 -12.08 5.21 -14.90
CA SER A 274 -12.35 3.97 -15.63
C SER A 274 -12.27 4.21 -17.14
N PRO A 275 -11.13 3.95 -17.80
CA PRO A 275 -11.07 3.90 -19.26
C PRO A 275 -12.07 2.92 -19.88
N VAL A 276 -12.44 1.83 -19.18
CA VAL A 276 -13.49 0.89 -19.61
C VAL A 276 -14.85 1.59 -19.70
N ILE A 277 -15.31 2.23 -18.63
CA ILE A 277 -16.63 2.91 -18.63
C ILE A 277 -16.61 4.15 -19.53
N ARG A 278 -15.50 4.89 -19.62
CA ARG A 278 -15.35 5.99 -20.58
C ARG A 278 -15.57 5.50 -22.02
N ALA A 279 -14.95 4.39 -22.40
CA ALA A 279 -15.12 3.82 -23.73
C ALA A 279 -16.57 3.34 -23.95
N LEU A 280 -17.16 2.68 -22.96
CA LEU A 280 -18.55 2.19 -22.98
C LEU A 280 -19.56 3.32 -23.21
N PHE A 281 -19.41 4.44 -22.50
CA PHE A 281 -20.30 5.60 -22.61
C PHE A 281 -19.91 6.61 -23.67
N ARG A 282 -18.83 6.36 -24.43
CA ARG A 282 -18.29 7.30 -25.43
C ARG A 282 -17.85 8.64 -24.82
N LEU A 283 -17.37 8.63 -23.57
CA LEU A 283 -16.90 9.79 -22.79
C LEU A 283 -15.38 9.83 -22.67
N LYS A 284 -14.67 9.39 -23.71
CA LYS A 284 -13.22 9.57 -23.78
C LYS A 284 -12.90 11.06 -23.95
N ARG A 285 -11.84 11.55 -23.32
CA ARG A 285 -11.41 12.97 -23.33
C ARG A 285 -10.70 13.32 -24.64
N LYS A 286 -11.46 13.39 -25.73
CA LYS A 286 -10.96 13.63 -27.10
C LYS A 286 -10.51 15.06 -27.35
N SER A 287 -10.98 16.00 -26.54
CA SER A 287 -10.52 17.40 -26.55
C SER A 287 -9.00 17.52 -26.35
N ASP A 288 -8.38 16.63 -25.57
CA ASP A 288 -6.93 16.49 -25.42
C ASP A 288 -6.45 15.16 -26.03
N PRO A 289 -5.87 15.17 -27.25
CA PRO A 289 -5.41 13.96 -27.93
C PRO A 289 -4.39 13.14 -27.14
N LYS A 290 -3.58 13.76 -26.28
CA LYS A 290 -2.60 13.02 -25.47
C LYS A 290 -3.27 12.25 -24.35
N ILE A 291 -4.29 12.82 -23.73
CA ILE A 291 -5.09 12.14 -22.71
C ILE A 291 -5.93 11.04 -23.35
N ASP A 292 -6.59 11.32 -24.48
CA ASP A 292 -7.36 10.33 -25.26
C ASP A 292 -6.53 9.08 -25.58
N GLU A 293 -5.29 9.28 -26.05
CA GLU A 293 -4.38 8.19 -26.41
C GLU A 293 -3.80 7.48 -25.19
N ALA A 294 -3.27 8.22 -24.21
CA ALA A 294 -2.48 7.66 -23.12
C ALA A 294 -3.32 7.16 -21.93
N GLN A 295 -4.37 7.90 -21.55
CA GLN A 295 -5.15 7.65 -20.34
C GLN A 295 -6.51 6.99 -20.63
N ASP A 296 -7.11 7.28 -21.78
CA ASP A 296 -8.41 6.72 -22.20
C ASP A 296 -8.27 5.70 -23.35
N GLY A 297 -7.05 5.43 -23.79
CA GLY A 297 -6.72 4.56 -24.91
C GLY A 297 -6.86 3.07 -24.62
N ALA A 298 -6.69 2.25 -25.67
CA ALA A 298 -6.86 0.80 -25.56
C ALA A 298 -5.94 0.16 -24.50
N ARG A 299 -4.72 0.68 -24.34
CA ARG A 299 -3.79 0.17 -23.32
C ARG A 299 -4.31 0.44 -21.90
N ALA A 300 -4.90 1.61 -21.66
CA ALA A 300 -5.48 1.94 -20.35
C ALA A 300 -6.67 1.03 -20.03
N THR A 301 -7.55 0.77 -21.01
CA THR A 301 -8.64 -0.21 -20.89
C THR A 301 -8.12 -1.60 -20.53
N LEU A 302 -7.10 -2.10 -21.24
CA LEU A 302 -6.50 -3.41 -20.96
C LEU A 302 -5.87 -3.50 -19.56
N ILE A 303 -5.28 -2.40 -19.07
CA ILE A 303 -4.72 -2.34 -17.72
C ILE A 303 -5.82 -2.41 -16.66
N GLU A 304 -6.91 -1.66 -16.83
CA GLU A 304 -8.07 -1.72 -15.91
C GLU A 304 -8.69 -3.12 -15.87
N GLU A 305 -8.93 -3.74 -17.03
CA GLU A 305 -9.41 -5.12 -17.16
C GLU A 305 -8.44 -6.12 -16.51
N GLY A 306 -7.14 -5.90 -16.69
CA GLY A 306 -6.08 -6.67 -16.07
C GLY A 306 -6.11 -6.59 -14.55
N VAL A 307 -6.34 -5.40 -13.99
CA VAL A 307 -6.52 -5.20 -12.54
C VAL A 307 -7.75 -5.96 -12.04
N ALA A 308 -8.91 -5.79 -12.69
CA ALA A 308 -10.15 -6.48 -12.31
C ALA A 308 -9.97 -8.01 -12.31
N THR A 309 -9.39 -8.55 -13.38
CA THR A 309 -9.16 -10.00 -13.55
C THR A 309 -8.15 -10.53 -12.53
N TRP A 310 -7.06 -9.80 -12.30
CA TRP A 310 -6.03 -10.23 -11.36
C TRP A 310 -6.54 -10.23 -9.92
N ILE A 311 -7.27 -9.18 -9.49
CA ILE A 311 -7.89 -9.14 -8.17
C ILE A 311 -8.91 -10.27 -8.02
N PHE A 312 -9.69 -10.58 -9.06
CA PHE A 312 -10.64 -11.69 -9.03
C PHE A 312 -9.98 -13.04 -8.74
N GLY A 313 -8.83 -13.31 -9.36
CA GLY A 313 -8.02 -14.48 -9.05
C GLY A 313 -7.60 -14.56 -7.58
N GLN A 314 -7.23 -13.43 -6.97
CA GLN A 314 -6.87 -13.37 -5.55
C GLN A 314 -8.10 -13.49 -4.63
N ALA A 315 -9.19 -12.82 -4.99
CA ALA A 315 -10.41 -12.75 -4.21
C ALA A 315 -11.09 -14.12 -4.07
N ALA A 316 -10.99 -14.98 -5.10
CA ALA A 316 -11.50 -16.34 -5.05
C ALA A 316 -10.91 -17.15 -3.86
N ALA A 317 -9.63 -16.95 -3.53
CA ALA A 317 -8.98 -17.59 -2.39
C ALA A 317 -9.34 -16.94 -1.03
N LEU A 318 -9.93 -15.74 -1.05
CA LEU A 318 -10.25 -14.92 0.12
C LEU A 318 -11.76 -14.75 0.31
N ASN A 319 -12.55 -15.75 -0.09
CA ASN A 319 -14.02 -15.76 0.00
C ASN A 319 -14.66 -14.48 -0.58
N LEU A 320 -14.12 -13.99 -1.70
CA LEU A 320 -14.53 -12.75 -2.36
C LEU A 320 -14.58 -11.55 -1.41
N PHE A 321 -13.67 -11.50 -0.42
CA PHE A 321 -13.59 -10.45 0.60
C PHE A 321 -14.87 -10.27 1.43
N ALA A 322 -15.63 -11.36 1.67
CA ALA A 322 -16.90 -11.27 2.42
C ALA A 322 -16.72 -10.69 3.83
N ASP A 323 -15.64 -11.07 4.51
CA ASP A 323 -15.37 -10.72 5.92
C ASP A 323 -14.23 -9.70 6.09
N VAL A 324 -13.71 -9.18 4.98
CA VAL A 324 -12.57 -8.23 4.98
C VAL A 324 -13.09 -6.81 5.14
N LYS A 325 -12.63 -6.13 6.19
CA LYS A 325 -12.96 -4.73 6.45
C LYS A 325 -11.94 -3.79 5.83
N THR A 326 -12.29 -2.50 5.76
CA THR A 326 -11.33 -1.46 5.38
C THR A 326 -10.13 -1.46 6.32
N GLY A 327 -8.93 -1.45 5.76
CA GLY A 327 -7.66 -1.60 6.46
C GLY A 327 -7.12 -3.04 6.51
N GLU A 328 -7.93 -4.04 6.16
CA GLU A 328 -7.55 -5.46 6.25
C GLU A 328 -7.19 -6.09 4.89
N LEU A 329 -7.43 -5.38 3.77
CA LEU A 329 -7.03 -5.88 2.46
C LEU A 329 -5.49 -6.00 2.39
N PRO A 330 -4.93 -7.10 1.85
CA PRO A 330 -3.49 -7.33 1.88
C PRO A 330 -2.71 -6.17 1.27
N PHE A 331 -1.72 -5.66 1.98
CA PHE A 331 -0.98 -4.47 1.54
C PHE A 331 -0.25 -4.72 0.22
N ASP A 332 0.35 -5.89 0.06
CA ASP A 332 1.00 -6.30 -1.19
C ASP A 332 0.01 -6.29 -2.35
N MET A 333 -1.27 -6.64 -2.13
CA MET A 333 -2.26 -6.60 -3.19
C MET A 333 -2.41 -5.18 -3.74
N LEU A 334 -2.52 -4.19 -2.87
CA LEU A 334 -2.63 -2.78 -3.24
C LEU A 334 -1.35 -2.25 -3.90
N LYS A 335 -0.16 -2.66 -3.42
CA LYS A 335 1.11 -2.34 -4.09
C LYS A 335 1.14 -2.86 -5.53
N HIS A 336 0.69 -4.09 -5.77
CA HIS A 336 0.61 -4.65 -7.12
C HIS A 336 -0.41 -3.89 -7.98
N VAL A 337 -1.57 -3.51 -7.45
CA VAL A 337 -2.53 -2.66 -8.19
C VAL A 337 -1.86 -1.37 -8.65
N ARG A 338 -1.13 -0.67 -7.78
CA ARG A 338 -0.38 0.53 -8.17
C ARG A 338 0.65 0.23 -9.27
N GLN A 339 1.34 -0.91 -9.23
CA GLN A 339 2.27 -1.31 -10.29
C GLN A 339 1.57 -1.56 -11.63
N PHE A 340 0.36 -2.13 -11.62
CA PHE A 340 -0.44 -2.30 -12.84
C PHE A 340 -0.77 -0.94 -13.48
N VAL A 341 -1.20 0.03 -12.66
CA VAL A 341 -1.58 1.36 -13.12
C VAL A 341 -0.41 2.36 -13.21
N ALA A 342 0.83 1.89 -13.11
CA ALA A 342 2.00 2.75 -13.23
C ALA A 342 2.06 3.45 -14.60
N GLY A 343 2.26 4.77 -14.58
CA GLY A 343 2.21 5.64 -15.76
C GLY A 343 0.82 6.16 -16.13
N TYR A 344 -0.23 5.78 -15.38
CA TYR A 344 -1.58 6.29 -15.56
C TYR A 344 -1.96 7.27 -14.44
N GLU A 345 -2.94 8.13 -14.70
CA GLU A 345 -3.47 9.07 -13.71
C GLU A 345 -3.97 8.39 -12.43
N ALA A 346 -4.35 7.11 -12.51
CA ALA A 346 -4.78 6.34 -11.35
C ALA A 346 -3.63 5.91 -10.41
N GLU A 347 -2.36 5.99 -10.85
CA GLU A 347 -1.18 5.72 -10.03
C GLU A 347 -1.10 6.66 -8.82
N GLN A 348 -1.46 7.93 -9.02
CA GLN A 348 -1.39 8.97 -8.00
C GLN A 348 -2.46 8.83 -6.90
N LEU A 349 -3.45 7.95 -7.11
CA LEU A 349 -4.49 7.72 -6.14
C LEU A 349 -3.94 6.94 -4.94
N PRO A 350 -4.36 7.32 -3.71
CA PRO A 350 -3.84 6.69 -2.53
C PRO A 350 -4.36 5.25 -2.38
N LEU A 351 -3.57 4.37 -1.77
CA LEU A 351 -3.91 2.95 -1.68
C LEU A 351 -5.16 2.67 -0.85
N TRP A 352 -5.45 3.50 0.16
CA TRP A 352 -6.71 3.39 0.92
C TRP A 352 -7.95 3.63 0.04
N LEU A 353 -7.84 4.46 -1.00
CA LEU A 353 -8.95 4.72 -1.91
C LEU A 353 -9.16 3.57 -2.89
N TRP A 354 -8.07 2.96 -3.36
CA TRP A 354 -8.11 1.71 -4.12
C TRP A 354 -8.76 0.58 -3.32
N GLU A 355 -8.42 0.43 -2.04
CA GLU A 355 -9.08 -0.54 -1.16
C GLU A 355 -10.59 -0.31 -1.09
N GLU A 356 -11.03 0.93 -0.87
CA GLU A 356 -12.46 1.25 -0.82
C GLU A 356 -13.17 0.88 -2.12
N ALA A 357 -12.57 1.19 -3.27
CA ALA A 357 -13.13 0.85 -4.58
C ALA A 357 -13.27 -0.67 -4.76
N ILE A 358 -12.23 -1.43 -4.39
CA ILE A 358 -12.24 -2.89 -4.46
C ILE A 358 -13.33 -3.44 -3.55
N LEU A 359 -13.35 -3.07 -2.26
CA LEU A 359 -14.32 -3.61 -1.30
C LEU A 359 -15.77 -3.31 -1.70
N GLN A 360 -16.05 -2.11 -2.21
CA GLN A 360 -17.39 -1.73 -2.70
C GLN A 360 -17.78 -2.53 -3.95
N GLY A 361 -16.87 -2.70 -4.91
CA GLY A 361 -17.09 -3.53 -6.10
C GLY A 361 -17.38 -4.99 -5.73
N TYR A 362 -16.65 -5.56 -4.77
CA TYR A 362 -16.88 -6.93 -4.31
C TYR A 362 -18.17 -7.09 -3.50
N ALA A 363 -18.59 -6.07 -2.75
CA ALA A 363 -19.91 -6.08 -2.12
C ALA A 363 -21.03 -6.17 -3.16
N ALA A 364 -20.93 -5.37 -4.24
CA ALA A 364 -21.88 -5.42 -5.36
C ALA A 364 -21.82 -6.75 -6.13
N PHE A 365 -20.62 -7.27 -6.38
CA PHE A 365 -20.42 -8.56 -7.03
C PHE A 365 -21.07 -9.71 -6.26
N ARG A 366 -20.84 -9.79 -4.94
CA ARG A 366 -21.44 -10.81 -4.08
C ARG A 366 -22.98 -10.71 -4.09
N PHE A 367 -23.53 -9.50 -4.06
CA PHE A 367 -24.97 -9.27 -4.17
C PHE A 367 -25.54 -9.82 -5.49
N LEU A 368 -24.89 -9.55 -6.63
CA LEU A 368 -25.32 -10.06 -7.93
C LEU A 368 -25.16 -11.57 -8.04
N ARG A 369 -24.11 -12.15 -7.44
CA ARG A 369 -23.92 -13.61 -7.38
C ARG A 369 -25.06 -14.30 -6.63
N GLU A 370 -25.59 -13.67 -5.60
CA GLU A 370 -26.73 -14.20 -4.83
C GLU A 370 -28.06 -13.97 -5.55
N HIS A 371 -28.34 -12.73 -5.94
CA HIS A 371 -29.67 -12.33 -6.42
C HIS A 371 -29.85 -12.43 -7.93
N ARG A 372 -28.77 -12.62 -8.70
CA ARG A 372 -28.73 -12.74 -10.18
C ARG A 372 -29.25 -11.53 -10.94
N ARG A 373 -29.57 -10.45 -10.21
CA ARG A 373 -29.98 -9.14 -10.70
C ARG A 373 -29.88 -8.09 -9.60
N GLY A 374 -29.72 -6.84 -9.99
CA GLY A 374 -29.68 -5.69 -9.07
C GLY A 374 -29.64 -4.36 -9.82
N ARG A 375 -29.92 -3.29 -9.10
CA ARG A 375 -29.73 -1.91 -9.57
C ARG A 375 -28.54 -1.32 -8.83
N LEU A 376 -27.51 -0.95 -9.57
CA LEU A 376 -26.36 -0.21 -9.08
C LEU A 376 -26.71 1.28 -9.02
N HIS A 377 -26.25 1.94 -7.96
CA HIS A 377 -26.19 3.40 -7.86
C HIS A 377 -24.73 3.82 -7.69
N ILE A 378 -24.21 4.50 -8.72
CA ILE A 378 -22.86 5.02 -8.82
C ILE A 378 -22.93 6.51 -8.43
N ASP A 379 -22.57 6.81 -7.18
CA ASP A 379 -22.54 8.16 -6.61
C ASP A 379 -21.08 8.61 -6.46
N THR A 380 -20.60 9.29 -7.49
CA THR A 380 -19.22 9.78 -7.56
C THR A 380 -18.99 10.93 -6.58
N ASN A 381 -20.02 11.72 -6.27
CA ASN A 381 -19.91 12.85 -5.35
C ASN A 381 -19.62 12.37 -3.92
N ASN A 382 -20.22 11.26 -3.51
CA ASN A 382 -20.02 10.65 -2.20
C ASN A 382 -19.06 9.45 -2.22
N ARG A 383 -18.38 9.20 -3.35
CA ARG A 383 -17.37 8.14 -3.51
C ARG A 383 -17.94 6.75 -3.18
N ARG A 384 -19.15 6.48 -3.70
CA ARG A 384 -19.97 5.35 -3.25
C ARG A 384 -20.64 4.60 -4.40
N LEU A 385 -20.45 3.29 -4.42
CA LEU A 385 -21.23 2.32 -5.16
C LEU A 385 -22.17 1.61 -4.18
N THR A 386 -23.47 1.65 -4.46
CA THR A 386 -24.46 0.81 -3.76
C THR A 386 -25.22 -0.06 -4.73
N ILE A 387 -25.84 -1.11 -4.20
CA ILE A 387 -26.67 -2.02 -4.97
C ILE A 387 -27.95 -2.36 -4.20
N GLU A 388 -29.05 -2.40 -4.92
CA GLU A 388 -30.35 -2.81 -4.39
C GLU A 388 -31.03 -3.82 -5.32
N LYS A 389 -32.12 -4.42 -4.82
CA LYS A 389 -32.91 -5.38 -5.61
C LYS A 389 -33.57 -4.65 -6.76
N LEU A 390 -33.37 -5.17 -7.97
CA LEU A 390 -34.08 -4.71 -9.15
C LEU A 390 -35.52 -5.25 -9.12
N SER A 391 -36.49 -4.34 -9.11
CA SER A 391 -37.93 -4.67 -9.10
C SER A 391 -38.38 -5.49 -10.30
#